data_AF-A0A6G2KTM6-F1
#
_entry.id   AF-A0A6G2KTM6-F1
#
_cell.length_a   1.000
_cell.length_b   1.000
_cell.length_c   1.000
_cell.angle_alpha   90.00
_cell.angle_beta   90.00
_cell.angle_gamma   90.00
#
_symmetry.space_group_name_H-M   'P 1'
#
loop_
_entity.id
_entity.type
_entity.pdbx_description
1 polymer ?
#
loop_
_entity_poly.entity_id
_entity_poly.type
_entity_poly.pdbx_seq_one_letter_code
_entity_poly.pdbx_strand_id
1 'polypeptide(L)'
;MVIRQPIVAVLGHVDSGKTSLLDKIRGTGVQGREAGGITQHIGASFLPHDAVKKTCGRLYDRLKSDSIIPGILVIDTPGHEVFKNLRSRGGSAADIAILVVDAARGFQPQTQESFKILKSRKVPFVIALNKCDQISGWRGTSTPFISEAVKEQDETVRTELDRSIYDIVGTLSILGYKSEVFYRVKDFRSEVSIIPISAKTGVGIPELLTVLVALTQQYMKNRLEQDEKEARGIILEANHETGLGGTANIILIDGIIKKDNHIIMAKRDGIIVTKPKAILLPKPLDEMRDPRDKFQDVDYVRAAAGLKIASPDLDGVLPGSTLYVAKNEGDIKMYSDMIRSEMESVFIDTQTRGVTLKCDTIGSLEAMVQMLNEKGVQIAKADIGPVNRRDVMEARATKDVDRRLGVILAFNVKVFPDATEEADVGHVRIFQERVIYKLIDDYTEWVRQDIIHEEDAVFAEITPLAKFTFLKGYTFRNSNPAVFGIRIEGGTLRSKTPFMNTNGRRVGIIHQLQHDGKTIQEVRTGQEVACSVRNVTIGRHIFEEDVYHTLPTSTEAKNLKGRFIDRLSSEQISMLDHIIDVQREQDAAYAY
;
A
#
# COMPACT_ATOMS: atom_id res chain seq x y z
N MET A 1 -28.87 -10.32 -26.06
CA MET A 1 -27.53 -10.16 -25.45
C MET A 1 -26.70 -9.19 -26.25
N VAL A 2 -26.88 -7.90 -25.98
CA VAL A 2 -25.96 -6.86 -26.46
C VAL A 2 -24.76 -6.81 -25.50
N ILE A 3 -23.55 -6.98 -26.02
CA ILE A 3 -22.31 -6.83 -25.23
C ILE A 3 -21.60 -5.53 -25.60
N ARG A 4 -20.98 -4.89 -24.60
CA ARG A 4 -20.09 -3.75 -24.83
C ARG A 4 -18.63 -4.19 -25.01
N GLN A 5 -17.81 -3.29 -25.54
CA GLN A 5 -16.36 -3.41 -25.50
C GLN A 5 -15.85 -3.54 -24.05
N PRO A 6 -14.87 -4.43 -23.79
CA PRO A 6 -14.17 -4.46 -22.52
C PRO A 6 -13.41 -3.16 -22.29
N ILE A 7 -13.38 -2.73 -21.03
CA ILE A 7 -12.56 -1.65 -20.54
C ILE A 7 -11.23 -2.25 -20.08
N VAL A 8 -10.15 -1.89 -20.76
CA VAL A 8 -8.79 -2.39 -20.50
C VAL A 8 -7.97 -1.29 -19.85
N ALA A 9 -7.51 -1.51 -18.62
CA ALA A 9 -6.56 -0.60 -17.98
C ALA A 9 -5.12 -1.01 -18.27
N VAL A 10 -4.24 -0.04 -18.56
CA VAL A 10 -2.81 -0.30 -18.71
C VAL A 10 -2.06 0.25 -17.51
N LEU A 11 -1.38 -0.65 -16.78
CA LEU A 11 -0.73 -0.41 -15.50
C LEU A 11 0.75 -0.76 -15.59
N GLY A 12 1.55 -0.29 -14.63
CA GLY A 12 2.99 -0.55 -14.59
C GLY A 12 3.82 0.63 -14.11
N HIS A 13 5.10 0.38 -13.85
CA HIS A 13 6.03 1.38 -13.35
C HIS A 13 6.25 2.54 -14.31
N VAL A 14 6.72 3.69 -13.80
CA VAL A 14 7.26 4.78 -14.62
C VAL A 14 8.32 4.20 -15.57
N ASP A 15 8.29 4.67 -16.81
CA ASP A 15 9.16 4.20 -17.90
C ASP A 15 9.06 2.72 -18.28
N SER A 16 8.07 1.95 -17.79
CA SER A 16 7.87 0.58 -18.26
C SER A 16 7.37 0.51 -19.72
N GLY A 17 6.92 1.63 -20.28
CA GLY A 17 6.50 1.78 -21.68
C GLY A 17 4.99 1.63 -21.92
N LYS A 18 4.16 1.95 -20.93
CA LYS A 18 2.67 1.98 -21.03
C LYS A 18 2.19 2.86 -22.19
N THR A 19 2.58 4.13 -22.20
CA THR A 19 2.17 5.11 -23.21
C THR A 19 2.68 4.72 -24.60
N SER A 20 3.94 4.25 -24.69
CA SER A 20 4.52 3.76 -25.95
C SER A 20 3.76 2.56 -26.50
N LEU A 21 3.32 1.63 -25.64
CA LEU A 21 2.50 0.49 -26.04
C LEU A 21 1.16 0.96 -26.62
N LEU A 22 0.50 1.89 -25.96
CA LEU A 22 -0.78 2.43 -26.42
C LEU A 22 -0.65 3.20 -27.73
N ASP A 23 0.39 4.03 -27.86
CA ASP A 23 0.71 4.74 -29.10
C ASP A 23 0.94 3.79 -30.26
N LYS A 24 1.67 2.69 -30.03
CA LYS A 24 1.91 1.67 -31.03
C LYS A 24 0.62 0.97 -31.46
N ILE A 25 -0.29 0.70 -30.52
CA ILE A 25 -1.60 0.08 -30.81
C ILE A 25 -2.52 1.05 -31.59
N ARG A 26 -2.51 2.35 -31.24
CA ARG A 26 -3.33 3.37 -31.92
C ARG A 26 -2.78 3.78 -33.28
N GLY A 27 -1.47 3.62 -33.51
CA GLY A 27 -0.78 4.24 -34.64
C GLY A 27 -0.57 5.75 -34.45
N THR A 28 -0.48 6.19 -33.19
CA THR A 28 -0.33 7.59 -32.78
C THR A 28 1.02 7.84 -32.13
N GLY A 29 1.40 9.11 -31.96
CA GLY A 29 2.62 9.52 -31.26
C GLY A 29 2.31 10.56 -30.18
N VAL A 30 1.45 10.19 -29.23
CA VAL A 30 1.01 11.06 -28.13
C VAL A 30 2.16 11.32 -27.15
N GLN A 31 3.00 10.32 -26.88
CA GLN A 31 4.13 10.44 -25.95
C GLN A 31 5.10 11.58 -26.32
N GLY A 32 5.32 11.82 -27.62
CA GLY A 32 6.22 12.88 -28.09
C GLY A 32 5.66 14.31 -27.94
N ARG A 33 4.37 14.45 -27.61
CA ARG A 33 3.66 15.73 -27.49
C ARG A 33 3.40 16.13 -26.03
N GLU A 34 3.50 15.19 -25.10
CA GLU A 34 3.41 15.47 -23.66
C GLU A 34 4.70 16.13 -23.14
N ALA A 35 4.57 17.11 -22.25
CA ALA A 35 5.71 17.80 -21.66
C ALA A 35 6.64 16.81 -20.93
N GLY A 36 7.89 16.69 -21.39
CA GLY A 36 8.87 15.74 -20.83
C GLY A 36 8.64 14.27 -21.21
N GLY A 37 7.70 13.96 -22.11
CA GLY A 37 7.42 12.59 -22.57
C GLY A 37 6.73 11.70 -21.53
N ILE A 38 6.14 12.31 -20.49
CA ILE A 38 5.46 11.64 -19.38
C ILE A 38 3.95 11.94 -19.39
N THR A 39 3.16 10.90 -19.15
CA THR A 39 1.70 11.00 -19.04
C THR A 39 1.33 11.59 -17.68
N GLN A 40 0.51 12.66 -17.69
CA GLN A 40 0.11 13.39 -16.47
C GLN A 40 -1.40 13.32 -16.17
N HIS A 41 -2.23 12.91 -17.13
CA HIS A 41 -3.70 12.95 -17.05
C HIS A 41 -4.33 11.63 -17.50
N ILE A 42 -5.58 11.35 -17.08
CA ILE A 42 -6.27 10.10 -17.43
C ILE A 42 -6.75 10.17 -18.88
N GLY A 43 -6.31 9.21 -19.69
CA GLY A 43 -6.73 9.09 -21.08
C GLY A 43 -7.68 7.94 -21.34
N ALA A 44 -8.51 8.07 -22.35
CA ALA A 44 -9.30 6.96 -22.88
C ALA A 44 -9.22 6.94 -24.40
N SER A 45 -9.03 5.76 -24.96
CA SER A 45 -8.96 5.54 -26.41
C SER A 45 -9.80 4.34 -26.80
N PHE A 46 -10.75 4.55 -27.70
CA PHE A 46 -11.54 3.48 -28.27
C PHE A 46 -10.83 2.88 -29.49
N LEU A 47 -10.56 1.58 -29.43
CA LEU A 47 -10.03 0.76 -30.51
C LEU A 47 -11.18 -0.04 -31.14
N PRO A 48 -11.63 0.31 -32.36
CA PRO A 48 -12.70 -0.43 -33.03
C PRO A 48 -12.32 -1.89 -33.31
N HIS A 49 -13.31 -2.77 -33.41
CA HIS A 49 -13.13 -4.18 -33.77
C HIS A 49 -12.19 -4.38 -34.97
N ASP A 50 -12.35 -3.60 -36.05
CA ASP A 50 -11.55 -3.77 -37.26
C ASP A 50 -10.08 -3.39 -37.05
N ALA A 51 -9.80 -2.40 -36.19
CA ALA A 51 -8.44 -2.05 -35.81
C ALA A 51 -7.80 -3.16 -34.97
N VAL A 52 -8.55 -3.72 -34.01
CA VAL A 52 -8.10 -4.85 -33.18
C VAL A 52 -7.81 -6.08 -34.06
N LYS A 53 -8.73 -6.43 -34.94
CA LYS A 53 -8.59 -7.55 -35.90
C LYS A 53 -7.38 -7.36 -36.80
N LYS A 54 -7.18 -6.15 -37.36
CA LYS A 54 -6.03 -5.82 -38.20
C LYS A 54 -4.71 -6.01 -37.45
N THR A 55 -4.61 -5.55 -36.20
CA THR A 55 -3.39 -5.66 -35.40
C THR A 55 -3.09 -7.10 -34.99
N CYS A 56 -4.10 -7.88 -34.61
CA CYS A 56 -3.93 -9.31 -34.33
C CYS A 56 -3.54 -10.11 -35.60
N GLY A 57 -3.94 -9.63 -36.78
CA GLY A 57 -3.66 -10.26 -38.06
C GLY A 57 -4.18 -11.70 -38.12
N ARG A 58 -3.37 -12.62 -38.65
CA ARG A 58 -3.73 -14.05 -38.81
C ARG A 58 -4.03 -14.78 -37.49
N LEU A 59 -3.67 -14.23 -36.34
CA LEU A 59 -3.98 -14.82 -35.04
C LEU A 59 -5.45 -14.63 -34.67
N TYR A 60 -6.08 -13.56 -35.16
CA TYR A 60 -7.49 -13.29 -34.89
C TYR A 60 -8.40 -14.38 -35.45
N ASP A 61 -8.12 -14.85 -36.66
CA ASP A 61 -8.96 -15.85 -37.35
C ASP A 61 -8.92 -17.23 -36.67
N ARG A 62 -7.95 -17.46 -35.77
CA ARG A 62 -7.86 -18.67 -34.95
C ARG A 62 -8.72 -18.61 -33.69
N LEU A 63 -9.24 -17.44 -33.33
CA LEU A 63 -10.10 -17.27 -32.18
C LEU A 63 -11.48 -17.87 -32.49
N LYS A 64 -11.76 -19.03 -31.90
CA LYS A 64 -13.11 -19.62 -31.92
C LYS A 64 -13.92 -18.99 -30.79
N SER A 65 -14.88 -18.13 -31.11
CA SER A 65 -15.82 -17.60 -30.12
C SER A 65 -17.20 -17.37 -30.71
N ASP A 66 -18.22 -17.69 -29.93
CA ASP A 66 -19.63 -17.43 -30.25
C ASP A 66 -20.03 -15.97 -30.00
N SER A 67 -19.11 -15.13 -29.49
CA SER A 67 -19.37 -13.75 -29.11
C SER A 67 -18.21 -12.86 -29.55
N ILE A 68 -18.49 -11.90 -30.43
CA ILE A 68 -17.50 -10.96 -30.97
C ILE A 68 -17.61 -9.64 -30.20
N ILE A 69 -16.50 -9.17 -29.61
CA ILE A 69 -16.49 -7.86 -28.95
C ILE A 69 -16.54 -6.72 -29.98
N PRO A 70 -17.26 -5.61 -29.70
CA PRO A 70 -17.35 -4.46 -30.62
C PRO A 70 -16.02 -3.69 -30.84
N GLY A 71 -15.04 -3.93 -29.98
CA GLY A 71 -13.78 -3.20 -29.91
C GLY A 71 -13.22 -3.29 -28.50
N ILE A 72 -12.29 -2.40 -28.15
CA ILE A 72 -11.68 -2.31 -26.83
C ILE A 72 -11.64 -0.83 -26.42
N LEU A 73 -12.10 -0.49 -25.21
CA LEU A 73 -11.83 0.82 -24.62
C LEU A 73 -10.60 0.72 -23.75
N VAL A 74 -9.52 1.38 -24.13
CA VAL A 74 -8.29 1.37 -23.34
C VAL A 74 -8.18 2.64 -22.51
N ILE A 75 -7.89 2.48 -21.22
CA ILE A 75 -7.63 3.57 -20.31
C ILE A 75 -6.12 3.72 -20.13
N ASP A 76 -5.62 4.89 -20.55
CA ASP A 76 -4.24 5.30 -20.34
C ASP A 76 -4.13 5.95 -18.96
N THR A 77 -3.35 5.32 -18.07
CA THR A 77 -3.20 5.79 -16.70
C THR A 77 -1.80 6.40 -16.50
N PRO A 78 -1.69 7.66 -16.06
CA PRO A 78 -0.42 8.21 -15.61
C PRO A 78 -0.05 7.56 -14.27
N GLY A 79 1.01 6.75 -14.30
CA GLY A 79 1.39 5.95 -13.13
C GLY A 79 0.22 5.11 -12.58
N HIS A 80 0.32 4.69 -11.32
CA HIS A 80 -0.68 3.90 -10.62
C HIS A 80 -1.69 4.78 -9.84
N GLU A 81 -1.45 6.09 -9.74
CA GLU A 81 -2.26 7.06 -8.97
C GLU A 81 -3.68 7.16 -9.52
N VAL A 82 -3.82 7.04 -10.83
CA VAL A 82 -5.08 7.20 -11.54
C VAL A 82 -5.98 5.95 -11.48
N PHE A 83 -5.41 4.75 -11.39
CA PHE A 83 -6.21 3.53 -11.21
C PHE A 83 -6.90 3.49 -9.84
N LYS A 84 -6.40 4.28 -8.86
CA LYS A 84 -7.08 4.49 -7.57
C LYS A 84 -8.45 5.14 -7.79
N ASN A 85 -8.55 6.07 -8.74
CA ASN A 85 -9.76 6.84 -9.08
C ASN A 85 -10.74 6.10 -9.99
N LEU A 86 -10.30 5.05 -10.71
CA LEU A 86 -11.13 4.22 -11.58
C LEU A 86 -11.99 3.20 -10.80
N ARG A 87 -12.62 3.68 -9.73
CA ARG A 87 -13.41 2.90 -8.77
C ARG A 87 -14.90 3.08 -8.99
N SER A 88 -15.65 1.97 -8.91
CA SER A 88 -17.09 2.01 -8.63
C SER A 88 -17.39 1.09 -7.44
N ARG A 89 -18.34 1.45 -6.58
CA ARG A 89 -18.89 0.51 -5.61
C ARG A 89 -19.62 -0.59 -6.40
N GLY A 90 -19.12 -1.84 -6.31
CA GLY A 90 -19.55 -2.97 -7.16
C GLY A 90 -18.53 -3.47 -8.19
N GLY A 91 -17.34 -2.85 -8.30
CA GLY A 91 -16.23 -3.39 -9.10
C GLY A 91 -15.25 -2.34 -9.65
N SER A 92 -14.13 -2.80 -10.20
CA SER A 92 -13.21 -1.97 -10.99
C SER A 92 -13.88 -1.45 -12.26
N ALA A 93 -13.61 -0.19 -12.65
CA ALA A 93 -14.01 0.35 -13.95
C ALA A 93 -13.47 -0.50 -15.12
N ALA A 94 -12.28 -1.08 -14.93
CA ALA A 94 -11.67 -1.99 -15.88
C ALA A 94 -12.21 -3.42 -15.71
N ASP A 95 -12.50 -4.07 -16.82
CA ASP A 95 -12.87 -5.48 -16.90
C ASP A 95 -11.64 -6.39 -16.88
N ILE A 96 -10.53 -5.92 -17.47
CA ILE A 96 -9.24 -6.60 -17.52
C ILE A 96 -8.12 -5.56 -17.51
N ALA A 97 -6.91 -5.95 -17.09
CA ALA A 97 -5.74 -5.07 -17.14
C ALA A 97 -4.55 -5.67 -17.89
N ILE A 98 -3.72 -4.79 -18.44
CA ILE A 98 -2.37 -5.10 -18.93
C ILE A 98 -1.39 -4.55 -17.89
N LEU A 99 -0.64 -5.44 -17.22
CA LEU A 99 0.45 -5.04 -16.35
C LEU A 99 1.76 -5.02 -17.16
N VAL A 100 2.23 -3.83 -17.50
CA VAL A 100 3.45 -3.62 -18.28
C VAL A 100 4.66 -3.65 -17.37
N VAL A 101 5.54 -4.61 -17.62
CA VAL A 101 6.76 -4.86 -16.86
C VAL A 101 7.95 -4.76 -17.80
N ASP A 102 8.99 -4.05 -17.38
CA ASP A 102 10.23 -3.95 -18.16
C ASP A 102 11.01 -5.27 -18.06
N ALA A 103 11.38 -5.86 -19.20
CA ALA A 103 12.07 -7.15 -19.26
C ALA A 103 13.38 -7.17 -18.47
N ALA A 104 14.14 -6.07 -18.48
CA ALA A 104 15.43 -6.00 -17.78
C ALA A 104 15.28 -5.70 -16.29
N ARG A 105 14.22 -4.97 -15.89
CA ARG A 105 14.05 -4.49 -14.51
C ARG A 105 13.09 -5.34 -13.67
N GLY A 106 12.25 -6.16 -14.29
CA GLY A 106 11.25 -6.97 -13.58
C GLY A 106 10.25 -6.13 -12.77
N PHE A 107 9.74 -6.69 -11.67
CA PHE A 107 8.78 -6.00 -10.80
C PHE A 107 9.44 -4.85 -10.03
N GLN A 108 8.86 -3.67 -10.17
CA GLN A 108 9.27 -2.44 -9.49
C GLN A 108 8.19 -2.01 -8.48
N PRO A 109 8.44 -1.06 -7.56
CA PRO A 109 7.50 -0.71 -6.49
C PRO A 109 6.07 -0.39 -6.96
N GLN A 110 5.93 0.37 -8.05
CA GLN A 110 4.61 0.72 -8.61
C GLN A 110 3.95 -0.46 -9.34
N THR A 111 4.73 -1.40 -9.87
CA THR A 111 4.22 -2.66 -10.42
C THR A 111 3.63 -3.52 -9.30
N GLN A 112 4.33 -3.61 -8.16
CA GLN A 112 3.82 -4.31 -6.98
C GLN A 112 2.54 -3.66 -6.43
N GLU A 113 2.49 -2.34 -6.35
CA GLU A 113 1.28 -1.60 -5.97
C GLU A 113 0.13 -1.87 -6.94
N SER A 114 0.36 -1.75 -8.26
CA SER A 114 -0.64 -2.05 -9.28
C SER A 114 -1.19 -3.46 -9.11
N PHE A 115 -0.30 -4.44 -8.90
CA PHE A 115 -0.68 -5.83 -8.66
C PHE A 115 -1.53 -6.00 -7.39
N LYS A 116 -1.17 -5.37 -6.27
CA LYS A 116 -1.97 -5.41 -5.03
C LYS A 116 -3.38 -4.83 -5.25
N ILE A 117 -3.49 -3.77 -6.05
CA ILE A 117 -4.79 -3.18 -6.41
C ILE A 117 -5.60 -4.15 -7.30
N LEU A 118 -4.97 -4.77 -8.29
CA LEU A 118 -5.61 -5.79 -9.14
C LEU A 118 -6.11 -6.98 -8.30
N LYS A 119 -5.31 -7.45 -7.34
CA LYS A 119 -5.64 -8.54 -6.43
C LYS A 119 -6.82 -8.22 -5.51
N SER A 120 -6.76 -7.09 -4.79
CA SER A 120 -7.84 -6.66 -3.88
C SER A 120 -9.17 -6.47 -4.62
N ARG A 121 -9.12 -5.99 -5.88
CA ARG A 121 -10.31 -5.74 -6.71
C ARG A 121 -10.71 -6.92 -7.59
N LYS A 122 -9.99 -8.05 -7.51
CA LYS A 122 -10.23 -9.26 -8.33
C LYS A 122 -10.32 -8.93 -9.83
N VAL A 123 -9.47 -8.01 -10.30
CA VAL A 123 -9.39 -7.65 -11.72
C VAL A 123 -8.45 -8.63 -12.40
N PRO A 124 -8.91 -9.42 -13.38
CA PRO A 124 -8.05 -10.29 -14.16
C PRO A 124 -7.08 -9.45 -14.99
N PHE A 125 -5.89 -9.99 -15.25
CA PHE A 125 -4.85 -9.26 -15.95
C PHE A 125 -3.91 -10.20 -16.72
N VAL A 126 -3.20 -9.61 -17.68
CA VAL A 126 -2.06 -10.23 -18.37
C VAL A 126 -0.80 -9.41 -18.13
N ILE A 127 0.37 -10.04 -18.25
CA ILE A 127 1.65 -9.32 -18.18
C ILE A 127 2.15 -9.06 -19.60
N ALA A 128 2.44 -7.79 -19.88
CA ALA A 128 3.20 -7.39 -21.06
C ALA A 128 4.66 -7.17 -20.63
N LEU A 129 5.52 -8.13 -20.92
CA LEU A 129 6.96 -8.06 -20.63
C LEU A 129 7.63 -7.25 -21.75
N ASN A 130 7.75 -5.95 -21.53
CA ASN A 130 8.12 -4.96 -22.54
C ASN A 130 9.63 -4.74 -22.66
N LYS A 131 10.04 -4.09 -23.75
CA LYS A 131 11.42 -3.74 -24.10
C LYS A 131 12.31 -4.95 -24.40
N CYS A 132 11.75 -6.03 -24.93
CA CYS A 132 12.55 -7.17 -25.39
C CYS A 132 13.57 -6.78 -26.47
N ASP A 133 13.34 -5.70 -27.21
CA ASP A 133 14.30 -5.13 -28.17
C ASP A 133 15.58 -4.58 -27.53
N GLN A 134 15.60 -4.39 -26.21
CA GLN A 134 16.75 -3.91 -25.45
C GLN A 134 17.59 -5.03 -24.83
N ILE A 135 17.20 -6.30 -25.00
CA ILE A 135 18.02 -7.43 -24.59
C ILE A 135 19.34 -7.39 -25.37
N SER A 136 20.46 -7.49 -24.66
CA SER A 136 21.78 -7.38 -25.29
C SER A 136 21.96 -8.44 -26.39
N GLY A 137 22.30 -7.99 -27.60
CA GLY A 137 22.43 -8.86 -28.77
C GLY A 137 21.13 -9.12 -29.54
N TRP A 138 19.99 -8.53 -29.12
CA TRP A 138 18.73 -8.64 -29.87
C TRP A 138 18.89 -8.14 -31.31
N ARG A 139 18.54 -8.99 -32.27
CA ARG A 139 18.55 -8.67 -33.69
C ARG A 139 17.17 -8.24 -34.15
N GLY A 140 17.11 -7.15 -34.91
CA GLY A 140 15.88 -6.70 -35.54
C GLY A 140 15.24 -7.80 -36.39
N THR A 141 13.92 -7.86 -36.38
CA THR A 141 13.14 -8.87 -37.10
C THR A 141 12.12 -8.20 -38.02
N SER A 142 11.71 -8.92 -39.07
CA SER A 142 10.65 -8.49 -39.98
C SER A 142 9.26 -8.96 -39.56
N THR A 143 9.18 -10.00 -38.70
CA THR A 143 7.90 -10.50 -38.20
C THR A 143 7.37 -9.63 -37.06
N PRO A 144 6.05 -9.36 -36.99
CA PRO A 144 5.46 -8.71 -35.83
C PRO A 144 5.18 -9.69 -34.68
N PHE A 145 5.40 -10.99 -34.86
CA PHE A 145 5.04 -12.03 -33.91
C PHE A 145 6.24 -12.39 -33.01
N ILE A 146 6.10 -12.22 -31.68
CA ILE A 146 7.16 -12.58 -30.74
C ILE A 146 7.49 -14.07 -30.78
N SER A 147 6.48 -14.91 -31.01
CA SER A 147 6.62 -16.38 -31.11
C SER A 147 7.50 -16.84 -32.28
N GLU A 148 7.65 -15.98 -33.30
CA GLU A 148 8.56 -16.19 -34.43
C GLU A 148 9.88 -15.45 -34.22
N ALA A 149 9.82 -14.19 -33.78
CA ALA A 149 10.99 -13.35 -33.55
C ALA A 149 12.02 -14.00 -32.61
N VAL A 150 11.55 -14.66 -31.55
CA VAL A 150 12.42 -15.37 -30.59
C VAL A 150 13.20 -16.51 -31.25
N LYS A 151 12.65 -17.18 -32.27
CA LYS A 151 13.33 -18.27 -32.99
C LYS A 151 14.45 -17.78 -33.89
N GLU A 152 14.40 -16.51 -34.31
CA GLU A 152 15.43 -15.85 -35.11
C GLU A 152 16.62 -15.38 -34.26
N GLN A 153 16.48 -15.36 -32.93
CA GLN A 153 17.51 -14.88 -32.02
C GLN A 153 18.55 -15.95 -31.68
N ASP A 154 19.79 -15.51 -31.43
CA ASP A 154 20.85 -16.39 -30.94
C ASP A 154 20.50 -16.99 -29.56
N GLU A 155 21.17 -18.09 -29.21
CA GLU A 155 20.93 -18.82 -27.95
C GLU A 155 21.12 -17.94 -26.69
N THR A 156 22.11 -17.06 -26.70
CA THR A 156 22.37 -16.13 -25.58
C THR A 156 21.19 -15.19 -25.34
N VAL A 157 20.60 -14.65 -26.41
CA VAL A 157 19.45 -13.73 -26.33
C VAL A 157 18.20 -14.47 -25.85
N ARG A 158 17.98 -15.70 -26.36
CA ARG A 158 16.88 -16.56 -25.92
C ARG A 158 16.98 -16.90 -24.43
N THR A 159 18.19 -17.24 -23.98
CA THR A 159 18.46 -17.53 -22.56
C THR A 159 18.18 -16.33 -21.66
N GLU A 160 18.59 -15.12 -22.07
CA GLU A 160 18.34 -13.90 -21.28
C GLU A 160 16.85 -13.53 -21.24
N LEU A 161 16.12 -13.73 -22.35
CA LEU A 161 14.66 -13.57 -22.36
C LEU A 161 13.97 -14.59 -21.46
N ASP A 162 14.34 -15.88 -21.55
CA ASP A 162 13.79 -16.92 -20.67
C ASP A 162 14.08 -16.59 -19.20
N ARG A 163 15.29 -16.13 -18.87
CA ARG A 163 15.63 -15.66 -17.51
C ARG A 163 14.68 -14.54 -17.06
N SER A 164 14.49 -13.51 -17.88
CA SER A 164 13.59 -12.40 -17.59
C SER A 164 12.16 -12.89 -17.34
N ILE A 165 11.68 -13.87 -18.12
CA ILE A 165 10.38 -14.50 -17.92
C ILE A 165 10.33 -15.24 -16.58
N TYR A 166 11.34 -16.06 -16.26
CA TYR A 166 11.39 -16.82 -15.01
C TYR A 166 11.47 -15.94 -13.77
N ASP A 167 12.11 -14.77 -13.84
CA ASP A 167 12.13 -13.79 -12.75
C ASP A 167 10.71 -13.28 -12.45
N ILE A 168 9.90 -13.04 -13.49
CA ILE A 168 8.48 -12.69 -13.34
C ILE A 168 7.67 -13.84 -12.75
N VAL A 169 7.89 -15.07 -13.26
CA VAL A 169 7.21 -16.27 -12.76
C VAL A 169 7.52 -16.48 -11.28
N GLY A 170 8.78 -16.38 -10.87
CA GLY A 170 9.21 -16.48 -9.48
C GLY A 170 8.56 -15.42 -8.60
N THR A 171 8.53 -14.17 -9.07
CA THR A 171 7.89 -13.07 -8.36
C THR A 171 6.38 -13.30 -8.16
N LEU A 172 5.67 -13.68 -9.22
CA LEU A 172 4.23 -13.97 -9.14
C LEU A 172 3.94 -15.18 -8.24
N SER A 173 4.79 -16.20 -8.25
CA SER A 173 4.70 -17.38 -7.38
C SER A 173 4.79 -16.99 -5.90
N ILE A 174 5.75 -16.14 -5.51
CA ILE A 174 5.87 -15.59 -4.15
C ILE A 174 4.59 -14.83 -3.75
N LEU A 175 3.96 -14.15 -4.72
CA LEU A 175 2.71 -13.40 -4.50
C LEU A 175 1.44 -14.28 -4.54
N GLY A 176 1.60 -15.60 -4.76
CA GLY A 176 0.55 -16.61 -4.74
C GLY A 176 -0.17 -16.84 -6.07
N TYR A 177 0.44 -16.49 -7.20
CA TYR A 177 -0.13 -16.65 -8.53
C TYR A 177 0.66 -17.66 -9.36
N LYS A 178 -0.06 -18.51 -10.09
CA LYS A 178 0.52 -19.31 -11.16
C LYS A 178 0.63 -18.45 -12.41
N SER A 179 1.73 -18.56 -13.12
CA SER A 179 1.97 -17.78 -14.33
C SER A 179 2.97 -18.46 -15.22
N GLU A 180 2.85 -18.24 -16.52
CA GLU A 180 3.73 -18.82 -17.51
C GLU A 180 3.75 -17.96 -18.77
N VAL A 181 4.77 -18.11 -19.62
CA VAL A 181 4.78 -17.46 -20.94
C VAL A 181 3.60 -17.97 -21.78
N PHE A 182 2.94 -17.07 -22.51
CA PHE A 182 1.62 -17.33 -23.12
C PHE A 182 1.54 -18.57 -24.03
N TYR A 183 2.64 -18.95 -24.69
CA TYR A 183 2.71 -20.14 -25.55
C TYR A 183 2.97 -21.45 -24.78
N ARG A 184 3.25 -21.40 -23.47
CA ARG A 184 3.40 -22.55 -22.56
C ARG A 184 2.24 -22.66 -21.55
N VAL A 185 1.35 -21.66 -21.48
CA VAL A 185 0.16 -21.68 -20.61
C VAL A 185 -0.74 -22.88 -20.96
N LYS A 186 -1.10 -23.66 -19.94
CA LYS A 186 -2.01 -24.82 -20.09
C LYS A 186 -3.46 -24.45 -19.83
N ASP A 187 -3.70 -23.65 -18.79
CA ASP A 187 -5.03 -23.17 -18.42
C ASP A 187 -5.05 -21.64 -18.23
N PHE A 188 -5.60 -20.94 -19.22
CA PHE A 188 -5.77 -19.49 -19.21
C PHE A 188 -6.74 -18.97 -18.12
N ARG A 189 -7.48 -19.85 -17.43
CA ARG A 189 -8.33 -19.45 -16.29
C ARG A 189 -7.57 -19.31 -14.99
N SER A 190 -6.52 -20.11 -14.80
CA SER A 190 -5.81 -20.23 -13.52
C SER A 190 -4.35 -19.78 -13.58
N GLU A 191 -3.80 -19.59 -14.79
CA GLU A 191 -2.44 -19.11 -15.01
C GLU A 191 -2.43 -17.72 -15.65
N VAL A 192 -1.71 -16.78 -15.03
CA VAL A 192 -1.45 -15.46 -15.60
C VAL A 192 -0.52 -15.60 -16.81
N SER A 193 -0.97 -15.09 -17.96
CA SER A 193 -0.18 -15.12 -19.19
C SER A 193 0.86 -14.00 -19.21
N ILE A 194 2.12 -14.37 -19.47
CA ILE A 194 3.22 -13.44 -19.72
C ILE A 194 3.46 -13.37 -21.24
N ILE A 195 3.32 -12.18 -21.82
CA ILE A 195 3.50 -11.93 -23.24
C ILE A 195 4.72 -11.01 -23.41
N PRO A 196 5.85 -11.51 -23.96
CA PRO A 196 6.98 -10.65 -24.29
C PRO A 196 6.65 -9.76 -25.48
N ILE A 197 6.99 -8.48 -25.37
CA ILE A 197 6.68 -7.46 -26.38
C ILE A 197 7.81 -6.44 -26.53
N SER A 198 7.78 -5.71 -27.62
CA SER A 198 8.43 -4.42 -27.75
C SER A 198 7.41 -3.38 -28.20
N ALA A 199 7.07 -2.45 -27.31
CA ALA A 199 6.25 -1.30 -27.64
C ALA A 199 6.89 -0.42 -28.74
N LYS A 200 8.23 -0.39 -28.82
CA LYS A 200 8.98 0.38 -29.81
C LYS A 200 8.83 -0.22 -31.21
N THR A 201 9.17 -1.50 -31.38
CA THR A 201 9.16 -2.16 -32.69
C THR A 201 7.76 -2.62 -33.08
N GLY A 202 6.92 -2.99 -32.11
CA GLY A 202 5.58 -3.56 -32.30
C GLY A 202 5.56 -5.09 -32.21
N VAL A 203 6.72 -5.73 -32.06
CA VAL A 203 6.82 -7.19 -31.93
C VAL A 203 6.08 -7.66 -30.69
N GLY A 204 5.25 -8.69 -30.82
CA GLY A 204 4.48 -9.30 -29.72
C GLY A 204 3.15 -8.61 -29.40
N ILE A 205 2.89 -7.41 -29.91
CA ILE A 205 1.60 -6.72 -29.75
C ILE A 205 0.44 -7.54 -30.36
N PRO A 206 0.58 -8.18 -31.55
CA PRO A 206 -0.46 -9.05 -32.08
C PRO A 206 -0.84 -10.17 -31.10
N GLU A 207 0.13 -10.85 -30.49
CA GLU A 207 -0.12 -11.89 -29.48
C GLU A 207 -0.76 -11.31 -28.21
N LEU A 208 -0.28 -10.16 -27.72
CA LEU A 208 -0.85 -9.50 -26.54
C LEU A 208 -2.34 -9.22 -26.73
N LEU A 209 -2.71 -8.57 -27.84
CA LEU A 209 -4.11 -8.27 -28.16
C LEU A 209 -4.91 -9.55 -28.39
N THR A 210 -4.34 -10.56 -29.05
CA THR A 210 -5.02 -11.85 -29.26
C THR A 210 -5.39 -12.52 -27.94
N VAL A 211 -4.45 -12.57 -26.99
CA VAL A 211 -4.71 -13.16 -25.66
C VAL A 211 -5.78 -12.35 -24.91
N LEU A 212 -5.72 -11.01 -24.95
CA LEU A 212 -6.73 -10.16 -24.31
C LEU A 212 -8.13 -10.36 -24.89
N VAL A 213 -8.25 -10.39 -26.22
CA VAL A 213 -9.53 -10.64 -26.92
C VAL A 213 -10.06 -12.03 -26.57
N ALA A 214 -9.18 -13.05 -26.55
CA ALA A 214 -9.58 -14.41 -26.20
C ALA A 214 -10.15 -14.48 -24.76
N LEU A 215 -9.44 -13.92 -23.78
CA LEU A 215 -9.86 -13.91 -22.38
C LEU A 215 -11.19 -13.18 -22.19
N THR A 216 -11.36 -12.02 -22.83
CA THR A 216 -12.58 -11.21 -22.71
C THR A 216 -13.78 -11.89 -23.36
N GLN A 217 -13.62 -12.41 -24.59
CA GLN A 217 -14.71 -13.10 -25.30
C GLN A 217 -15.12 -14.41 -24.63
N GLN A 218 -14.16 -15.19 -24.11
CA GLN A 218 -14.43 -16.52 -23.56
C GLN A 218 -14.94 -16.49 -22.11
N TYR A 219 -14.46 -15.55 -21.30
CA TYR A 219 -14.68 -15.57 -19.85
C TYR A 219 -15.45 -14.38 -19.29
N MET A 220 -15.69 -13.32 -20.08
CA MET A 220 -16.30 -12.08 -19.57
C MET A 220 -17.67 -11.74 -20.16
N LYS A 221 -18.28 -12.64 -20.93
CA LYS A 221 -19.56 -12.39 -21.63
C LYS A 221 -20.65 -11.80 -20.71
N ASN A 222 -20.85 -12.40 -19.54
CA ASN A 222 -21.85 -11.94 -18.56
C ASN A 222 -21.49 -10.57 -17.96
N ARG A 223 -20.20 -10.30 -17.78
CA ARG A 223 -19.73 -8.99 -17.28
C ARG A 223 -19.94 -7.88 -18.31
N LEU A 224 -19.76 -8.21 -19.60
CA LEU A 224 -19.86 -7.28 -20.73
C LEU A 224 -21.30 -7.11 -21.25
N GLU A 225 -22.24 -7.94 -20.82
CA GLU A 225 -23.66 -7.79 -21.14
C GLU A 225 -24.18 -6.41 -20.73
N GLN A 226 -25.03 -5.81 -21.55
CA GLN A 226 -25.61 -4.48 -21.31
C GLN A 226 -27.14 -4.49 -21.24
N ASP A 227 -27.76 -5.62 -21.56
CA ASP A 227 -29.21 -5.76 -21.45
C ASP A 227 -29.60 -5.56 -19.96
N GLU A 228 -30.62 -4.74 -19.72
CA GLU A 228 -31.17 -4.42 -18.38
C GLU A 228 -30.23 -3.69 -17.40
N LYS A 229 -29.04 -3.29 -17.81
CA LYS A 229 -28.12 -2.55 -16.92
C LYS A 229 -28.48 -1.07 -16.77
N GLU A 230 -28.41 -0.62 -15.53
CA GLU A 230 -28.49 0.79 -15.18
C GLU A 230 -27.26 1.56 -15.68
N ALA A 231 -27.48 2.81 -16.06
CA ALA A 231 -26.44 3.64 -16.64
C ALA A 231 -25.57 4.25 -15.55
N ARG A 232 -24.29 3.88 -15.55
CA ARG A 232 -23.31 4.33 -14.57
C ARG A 232 -21.95 4.59 -15.20
N GLY A 233 -21.24 5.55 -14.65
CA GLY A 233 -19.89 5.91 -15.04
C GLY A 233 -19.05 6.38 -13.87
N ILE A 234 -17.83 6.81 -14.16
CA ILE A 234 -16.90 7.37 -13.18
C ILE A 234 -16.35 8.68 -13.73
N ILE A 235 -16.29 9.68 -12.86
CA ILE A 235 -15.62 10.94 -13.14
C ILE A 235 -14.11 10.73 -13.05
N LEU A 236 -13.41 10.96 -14.15
CA LEU A 236 -11.95 10.92 -14.19
C LEU A 236 -11.36 12.25 -13.72
N GLU A 237 -11.84 13.33 -14.33
CA GLU A 237 -11.35 14.69 -14.10
C GLU A 237 -12.52 15.65 -14.26
N ALA A 238 -12.51 16.75 -13.50
CA ALA A 238 -13.47 17.84 -13.61
C ALA A 238 -12.68 19.15 -13.70
N ASN A 239 -12.97 19.95 -14.72
CA ASN A 239 -12.24 21.18 -15.05
C ASN A 239 -13.22 22.28 -15.46
N HIS A 240 -12.74 23.52 -15.54
CA HIS A 240 -13.47 24.62 -16.15
C HIS A 240 -12.82 24.96 -17.50
N GLU A 241 -13.59 24.95 -18.59
CA GLU A 241 -13.10 25.23 -19.95
C GLU A 241 -13.79 26.45 -20.54
N THR A 242 -12.99 27.40 -21.04
CA THR A 242 -13.48 28.63 -21.67
C THR A 242 -14.40 28.29 -22.85
N GLY A 243 -15.65 28.74 -22.78
CA GLY A 243 -16.68 28.52 -23.80
C GLY A 243 -17.56 27.28 -23.58
N LEU A 244 -17.13 26.32 -22.75
CA LEU A 244 -17.93 25.14 -22.37
C LEU A 244 -18.44 25.21 -20.91
N GLY A 245 -17.82 26.05 -20.08
CA GLY A 245 -18.11 26.13 -18.64
C GLY A 245 -17.49 24.94 -17.90
N GLY A 246 -18.18 24.43 -16.88
CA GLY A 246 -17.77 23.22 -16.17
C GLY A 246 -17.79 22.00 -17.11
N THR A 247 -16.68 21.26 -17.14
CA THR A 247 -16.53 20.03 -17.91
C THR A 247 -16.08 18.88 -17.04
N ALA A 248 -16.50 17.67 -17.39
CA ALA A 248 -16.06 16.45 -16.74
C ALA A 248 -15.69 15.38 -17.77
N ASN A 249 -14.50 14.82 -17.62
CA ASN A 249 -14.03 13.65 -18.36
C ASN A 249 -14.52 12.38 -17.65
N ILE A 250 -15.18 11.48 -18.36
CA ILE A 250 -15.96 10.39 -17.78
C ILE A 250 -15.68 9.08 -18.52
N ILE A 251 -15.61 7.99 -17.77
CA ILE A 251 -15.76 6.63 -18.33
C ILE A 251 -17.18 6.16 -18.04
N LEU A 252 -18.00 6.00 -19.07
CA LEU A 252 -19.28 5.32 -18.98
C LEU A 252 -19.01 3.81 -18.97
N ILE A 253 -19.42 3.14 -17.89
CA ILE A 253 -19.13 1.71 -17.65
C ILE A 253 -20.28 0.84 -18.10
N ASP A 254 -21.52 1.20 -17.76
CA ASP A 254 -22.70 0.44 -18.15
C ASP A 254 -23.81 1.39 -18.62
N GLY A 255 -24.73 0.86 -19.43
CA GLY A 255 -25.95 1.52 -19.87
C GLY A 255 -25.73 2.59 -20.95
N ILE A 256 -26.67 3.54 -21.01
CA ILE A 256 -26.74 4.57 -22.04
C ILE A 256 -26.97 5.92 -21.37
N ILE A 257 -26.17 6.91 -21.76
CA ILE A 257 -26.39 8.32 -21.40
C ILE A 257 -26.96 9.08 -22.60
N LYS A 258 -27.95 9.93 -22.34
CA LYS A 258 -28.52 10.87 -23.32
C LYS A 258 -28.48 12.29 -22.78
N LYS A 259 -28.44 13.30 -23.65
CA LYS A 259 -28.50 14.72 -23.27
C LYS A 259 -29.72 15.07 -22.40
N ASP A 260 -30.85 14.40 -22.63
CA ASP A 260 -32.09 14.67 -21.89
C ASP A 260 -32.13 14.07 -20.48
N ASN A 261 -31.21 13.16 -20.16
CA ASN A 261 -31.16 12.49 -18.86
C ASN A 261 -30.54 13.39 -17.78
N HIS A 262 -30.95 13.15 -16.54
CA HIS A 262 -30.28 13.75 -15.40
C HIS A 262 -29.04 12.94 -15.06
N ILE A 263 -27.92 13.62 -14.85
CA ILE A 263 -26.70 13.04 -14.31
C ILE A 263 -26.58 13.42 -12.84
N ILE A 264 -26.17 12.46 -12.02
CA ILE A 264 -26.12 12.57 -10.57
C ILE A 264 -24.75 12.12 -10.10
N MET A 265 -24.13 12.93 -9.27
CA MET A 265 -22.72 12.78 -8.93
C MET A 265 -22.38 13.54 -7.64
N ALA A 266 -21.24 13.19 -7.03
CA ALA A 266 -20.79 13.81 -5.79
C ALA A 266 -20.02 15.11 -6.04
N LYS A 267 -20.30 16.11 -5.21
CA LYS A 267 -19.58 17.38 -5.09
C LYS A 267 -19.11 17.53 -3.64
N ARG A 268 -18.11 18.39 -3.40
CA ARG A 268 -17.57 18.60 -2.04
C ARG A 268 -18.63 18.90 -1.00
N ASP A 269 -19.61 19.73 -1.36
CA ASP A 269 -20.63 20.24 -0.43
C ASP A 269 -21.98 19.55 -0.58
N GLY A 270 -22.05 18.41 -1.30
CA GLY A 270 -23.29 17.64 -1.44
C GLY A 270 -23.40 16.86 -2.75
N ILE A 271 -24.62 16.66 -3.20
CA ILE A 271 -24.94 15.90 -4.42
C ILE A 271 -25.47 16.88 -5.45
N ILE A 272 -24.99 16.74 -6.67
CA ILE A 272 -25.43 17.53 -7.81
C ILE A 272 -26.31 16.67 -8.70
N VAL A 273 -27.42 17.25 -9.15
CA VAL A 273 -28.32 16.72 -10.18
C VAL A 273 -28.39 17.76 -11.29
N THR A 274 -27.91 17.43 -12.48
CA THR A 274 -27.93 18.36 -13.63
C THR A 274 -28.18 17.61 -14.94
N LYS A 275 -28.31 18.33 -16.05
CA LYS A 275 -28.41 17.74 -17.39
C LYS A 275 -27.20 18.12 -18.23
N PRO A 276 -26.61 17.19 -19.01
CA PRO A 276 -25.59 17.51 -20.00
C PRO A 276 -26.07 18.58 -20.99
N LYS A 277 -25.30 19.66 -21.19
CA LYS A 277 -25.54 20.60 -22.30
C LYS A 277 -24.90 20.10 -23.58
N ALA A 278 -23.73 19.47 -23.47
CA ALA A 278 -23.06 18.76 -24.55
C ALA A 278 -22.52 17.43 -24.07
N ILE A 279 -22.54 16.43 -24.95
CA ILE A 279 -21.85 15.16 -24.76
C ILE A 279 -20.85 15.03 -25.90
N LEU A 280 -19.57 15.07 -25.57
CA LEU A 280 -18.46 15.17 -26.50
C LEU A 280 -17.72 13.83 -26.54
N LEU A 281 -17.71 13.19 -27.72
CA LEU A 281 -16.98 11.95 -27.96
C LEU A 281 -15.70 12.20 -28.77
N PRO A 282 -14.55 11.62 -28.36
CA PRO A 282 -13.37 11.60 -29.21
C PRO A 282 -13.60 10.68 -30.42
N LYS A 283 -12.91 10.93 -31.53
CA LYS A 283 -12.94 10.02 -32.68
C LYS A 283 -12.29 8.69 -32.32
N PRO A 284 -12.64 7.58 -33.00
CA PRO A 284 -11.94 6.31 -32.80
C PRO A 284 -10.43 6.47 -33.02
N LEU A 285 -9.63 5.76 -32.22
CA LEU A 285 -8.16 5.83 -32.17
C LEU A 285 -7.57 7.14 -31.63
N ASP A 286 -8.36 8.21 -31.49
CA ASP A 286 -7.91 9.41 -30.79
C ASP A 286 -7.88 9.19 -29.28
N GLU A 287 -7.10 10.02 -28.62
CA GLU A 287 -6.96 10.06 -27.18
C GLU A 287 -7.77 11.27 -26.67
N MET A 288 -8.52 11.09 -25.58
CA MET A 288 -9.49 12.09 -25.11
C MET A 288 -8.85 13.41 -24.64
N ARG A 289 -7.55 13.46 -24.33
CA ARG A 289 -6.85 14.66 -23.86
C ARG A 289 -6.16 15.43 -25.00
N ASP A 290 -5.61 14.73 -25.99
CA ASP A 290 -5.06 15.31 -27.23
C ASP A 290 -5.81 14.80 -28.48
N PRO A 291 -7.10 15.17 -28.64
CA PRO A 291 -7.83 14.77 -29.82
C PRO A 291 -7.23 15.49 -31.04
N ARG A 292 -6.88 14.72 -32.08
CA ARG A 292 -6.30 15.27 -33.32
C ARG A 292 -7.29 16.12 -34.09
N ASP A 293 -8.57 15.84 -33.88
CA ASP A 293 -9.72 16.51 -34.45
C ASP A 293 -10.65 17.06 -33.37
N LYS A 294 -11.57 17.96 -33.74
CA LYS A 294 -12.62 18.43 -32.82
C LYS A 294 -13.47 17.27 -32.31
N PHE A 295 -13.78 17.28 -31.01
CA PHE A 295 -14.77 16.38 -30.42
C PHE A 295 -16.08 16.39 -31.21
N GLN A 296 -16.70 15.22 -31.32
CA GLN A 296 -18.02 15.09 -31.91
C GLN A 296 -19.07 15.28 -30.82
N ASP A 297 -19.94 16.29 -30.98
CA ASP A 297 -21.13 16.43 -30.15
C ASP A 297 -22.18 15.39 -30.58
N VAL A 298 -22.70 14.63 -29.61
CA VAL A 298 -23.63 13.52 -29.83
C VAL A 298 -24.80 13.57 -28.88
N ASP A 299 -25.96 13.06 -29.29
CA ASP A 299 -27.17 13.09 -28.47
C ASP A 299 -27.21 11.97 -27.42
N TYR A 300 -26.52 10.87 -27.68
CA TYR A 300 -26.40 9.74 -26.77
C TYR A 300 -25.09 8.97 -26.95
N VAL A 301 -24.69 8.27 -25.88
CA VAL A 301 -23.51 7.39 -25.86
C VAL A 301 -23.87 6.08 -25.17
N ARG A 302 -23.42 4.96 -25.74
CA ARG A 302 -23.56 3.62 -25.14
C ARG A 302 -22.25 3.22 -24.48
N ALA A 303 -22.35 2.52 -23.35
CA ALA A 303 -21.18 1.97 -22.69
C ALA A 303 -20.47 0.90 -23.54
N ALA A 304 -19.17 0.68 -23.40
CA ALA A 304 -18.23 1.43 -22.55
C ALA A 304 -17.58 2.59 -23.33
N ALA A 305 -17.60 3.81 -22.82
CA ALA A 305 -17.07 4.95 -23.56
C ALA A 305 -16.29 5.92 -22.67
N GLY A 306 -15.21 6.46 -23.20
CA GLY A 306 -14.62 7.70 -22.68
C GLY A 306 -15.30 8.88 -23.35
N LEU A 307 -15.91 9.76 -22.57
CA LEU A 307 -16.61 10.95 -23.05
C LEU A 307 -16.29 12.16 -22.18
N LYS A 308 -16.46 13.35 -22.75
CA LYS A 308 -16.49 14.61 -22.01
C LYS A 308 -17.91 15.13 -21.94
N ILE A 309 -18.37 15.52 -20.76
CA ILE A 309 -19.66 16.20 -20.56
C ILE A 309 -19.38 17.66 -20.24
N ALA A 310 -20.17 18.57 -20.81
CA ALA A 310 -20.19 19.98 -20.44
C ALA A 310 -21.53 20.37 -19.81
N SER A 311 -21.50 21.00 -18.64
CA SER A 311 -22.66 21.62 -17.99
C SER A 311 -22.19 22.68 -16.97
N PRO A 312 -22.87 23.84 -16.82
CA PRO A 312 -22.47 24.90 -15.90
C PRO A 312 -22.26 24.44 -14.46
N ASP A 313 -23.00 23.40 -14.04
CA ASP A 313 -23.02 22.97 -12.65
C ASP A 313 -21.87 22.03 -12.28
N LEU A 314 -21.05 21.57 -13.24
CA LEU A 314 -19.99 20.57 -13.01
C LEU A 314 -18.75 21.10 -12.26
N ASP A 315 -18.67 22.42 -12.05
CA ASP A 315 -17.57 23.00 -11.28
C ASP A 315 -17.54 22.43 -9.85
N GLY A 316 -16.38 21.93 -9.42
CA GLY A 316 -16.16 21.40 -8.07
C GLY A 316 -16.65 19.97 -7.83
N VAL A 317 -17.12 19.28 -8.87
CA VAL A 317 -17.34 17.83 -8.86
C VAL A 317 -16.09 17.10 -8.41
N LEU A 318 -16.26 16.04 -7.63
CA LEU A 318 -15.15 15.27 -7.09
C LEU A 318 -14.67 14.20 -8.10
N PRO A 319 -13.39 14.22 -8.52
CA PRO A 319 -12.79 13.13 -9.28
C PRO A 319 -12.86 11.79 -8.53
N GLY A 320 -13.09 10.72 -9.28
CA GLY A 320 -13.31 9.38 -8.75
C GLY A 320 -14.74 9.13 -8.23
N SER A 321 -15.64 10.12 -8.27
CA SER A 321 -17.04 9.91 -7.93
C SER A 321 -17.77 9.06 -8.96
N THR A 322 -18.73 8.27 -8.48
CA THR A 322 -19.68 7.56 -9.33
C THR A 322 -20.62 8.55 -10.00
N LEU A 323 -20.85 8.38 -11.30
CA LEU A 323 -21.88 9.06 -12.05
C LEU A 323 -23.04 8.10 -12.28
N TYR A 324 -24.24 8.47 -11.87
CA TYR A 324 -25.48 7.79 -12.23
C TYR A 324 -26.28 8.60 -13.24
N VAL A 325 -27.01 7.90 -14.09
CA VAL A 325 -27.90 8.52 -15.08
C VAL A 325 -29.35 8.18 -14.75
N ALA A 326 -30.11 9.19 -14.33
CA ALA A 326 -31.52 9.07 -14.00
C ALA A 326 -32.42 9.42 -15.20
N LYS A 327 -33.44 8.58 -15.41
CA LYS A 327 -34.45 8.77 -16.47
C LYS A 327 -35.72 9.44 -15.94
N ASN A 328 -36.03 9.26 -14.66
CA ASN A 328 -37.23 9.79 -14.00
C ASN A 328 -36.91 10.33 -12.59
N GLU A 329 -37.86 10.98 -11.93
CA GLU A 329 -37.67 11.54 -10.58
C GLU A 329 -37.42 10.49 -9.50
N GLY A 330 -37.99 9.29 -9.64
CA GLY A 330 -37.76 8.17 -8.73
C GLY A 330 -36.29 7.74 -8.74
N ASP A 331 -35.70 7.62 -9.94
CA ASP A 331 -34.28 7.33 -10.12
C ASP A 331 -33.41 8.41 -9.47
N ILE A 332 -33.80 9.69 -9.59
CA ILE A 332 -33.05 10.81 -9.00
C ILE A 332 -32.91 10.63 -7.49
N LYS A 333 -34.03 10.35 -6.82
CA LYS A 333 -34.04 10.14 -5.38
C LYS A 333 -33.19 8.93 -4.99
N MET A 334 -33.41 7.80 -5.66
CA MET A 334 -32.69 6.56 -5.40
C MET A 334 -31.17 6.73 -5.53
N TYR A 335 -30.69 7.28 -6.65
CA TYR A 335 -29.26 7.47 -6.88
C TYR A 335 -28.64 8.54 -5.99
N SER A 336 -29.40 9.57 -5.61
CA SER A 336 -28.93 10.55 -4.64
C SER A 336 -28.73 9.92 -3.26
N ASP A 337 -29.66 9.08 -2.81
CA ASP A 337 -29.52 8.38 -1.52
C ASP A 337 -28.36 7.37 -1.56
N MET A 338 -28.14 6.70 -2.69
CA MET A 338 -26.96 5.85 -2.89
C MET A 338 -25.65 6.64 -2.77
N ILE A 339 -25.48 7.74 -3.52
CA ILE A 339 -24.28 8.58 -3.45
C ILE A 339 -24.08 9.14 -2.04
N ARG A 340 -25.14 9.53 -1.34
CA ARG A 340 -25.05 10.02 0.05
C ARG A 340 -24.45 8.95 0.96
N SER A 341 -24.96 7.73 0.89
CA SER A 341 -24.43 6.60 1.65
C SER A 341 -22.98 6.27 1.28
N GLU A 342 -22.59 6.43 0.00
CA GLU A 342 -21.19 6.30 -0.41
C GLU A 342 -20.32 7.35 0.27
N MET A 343 -20.72 8.63 0.21
CA MET A 343 -19.97 9.73 0.84
C MET A 343 -19.82 9.54 2.34
N GLU A 344 -20.90 9.22 3.07
CA GLU A 344 -20.87 9.00 4.53
C GLU A 344 -19.92 7.86 4.95
N SER A 345 -19.72 6.86 4.08
CA SER A 345 -18.80 5.75 4.38
C SER A 345 -17.32 6.08 4.15
N VAL A 346 -17.02 7.11 3.36
CA VAL A 346 -15.66 7.50 2.97
C VAL A 346 -15.17 8.71 3.76
N PHE A 347 -16.04 9.70 3.96
CA PHE A 347 -15.76 10.86 4.78
C PHE A 347 -16.05 10.52 6.24
N ILE A 348 -15.00 10.47 7.04
CA ILE A 348 -15.07 10.08 8.45
C ILE A 348 -14.84 11.35 9.28
N ASP A 349 -15.72 11.59 10.25
CA ASP A 349 -15.52 12.55 11.33
C ASP A 349 -16.22 12.00 12.57
N THR A 350 -15.48 11.20 13.34
CA THR A 350 -16.07 10.42 14.44
C THR A 350 -15.95 11.12 15.80
N GLN A 351 -15.25 12.26 15.88
CA GLN A 351 -14.81 12.86 17.15
C GLN A 351 -14.10 11.88 18.10
N THR A 352 -13.68 10.71 17.62
CA THR A 352 -12.98 9.67 18.38
C THR A 352 -11.47 9.81 18.24
N ARG A 353 -10.72 9.01 18.99
CA ARG A 353 -9.27 8.91 18.85
C ARG A 353 -8.94 8.18 17.55
N GLY A 354 -7.94 8.69 16.83
CA GLY A 354 -7.49 8.10 15.57
C GLY A 354 -6.66 9.08 14.74
N VAL A 355 -6.05 8.56 13.69
CA VAL A 355 -5.27 9.36 12.75
C VAL A 355 -6.16 10.29 11.94
N THR A 356 -5.60 11.41 11.50
CA THR A 356 -6.23 12.29 10.51
C THR A 356 -5.69 11.96 9.12
N LEU A 357 -6.57 11.66 8.17
CA LEU A 357 -6.25 11.28 6.79
C LEU A 357 -6.74 12.36 5.82
N LYS A 358 -5.83 12.87 4.98
CA LYS A 358 -6.11 13.85 3.94
C LYS A 358 -5.64 13.34 2.58
N CYS A 359 -6.54 13.33 1.61
CA CYS A 359 -6.29 12.81 0.26
C CYS A 359 -6.68 13.80 -0.85
N ASP A 360 -6.21 13.57 -2.06
CA ASP A 360 -6.51 14.39 -3.24
C ASP A 360 -7.88 14.08 -3.89
N THR A 361 -8.35 12.84 -3.76
CA THR A 361 -9.55 12.32 -4.44
C THR A 361 -10.33 11.36 -3.55
N ILE A 362 -11.60 11.09 -3.88
CA ILE A 362 -12.43 10.11 -3.15
C ILE A 362 -11.81 8.70 -3.27
N GLY A 363 -11.30 8.36 -4.46
CA GLY A 363 -10.75 7.04 -4.74
C GLY A 363 -9.53 6.71 -3.88
N SER A 364 -8.62 7.68 -3.70
CA SER A 364 -7.45 7.50 -2.82
C SER A 364 -7.85 7.50 -1.34
N LEU A 365 -8.81 8.33 -0.94
CA LEU A 365 -9.34 8.38 0.43
C LEU A 365 -9.94 7.02 0.84
N GLU A 366 -10.84 6.47 0.03
CA GLU A 366 -11.51 5.20 0.33
C GLU A 366 -10.53 4.02 0.34
N ALA A 367 -9.51 4.02 -0.54
CA ALA A 367 -8.47 2.99 -0.53
C ALA A 367 -7.62 3.05 0.75
N MET A 368 -7.20 4.25 1.15
CA MET A 368 -6.44 4.47 2.38
C MET A 368 -7.25 4.07 3.61
N VAL A 369 -8.53 4.47 3.69
CA VAL A 369 -9.44 4.09 4.79
C VAL A 369 -9.53 2.57 4.91
N GLN A 370 -9.78 1.86 3.81
CA GLN A 370 -9.85 0.39 3.82
C GLN A 370 -8.54 -0.23 4.30
N MET A 371 -7.40 0.20 3.77
CA MET A 371 -6.10 -0.40 4.10
C MET A 371 -5.67 -0.12 5.53
N LEU A 372 -5.97 1.07 6.06
CA LEU A 372 -5.75 1.40 7.46
C LEU A 372 -6.62 0.55 8.38
N ASN A 373 -7.91 0.36 8.02
CA ASN A 373 -8.82 -0.53 8.74
C ASN A 373 -8.34 -2.00 8.72
N GLU A 374 -7.86 -2.51 7.58
CA GLU A 374 -7.28 -3.86 7.45
C GLU A 374 -6.05 -4.04 8.35
N LYS A 375 -5.29 -2.97 8.60
CA LYS A 375 -4.16 -2.94 9.53
C LYS A 375 -4.56 -2.60 10.98
N GLY A 376 -5.84 -2.43 11.28
CA GLY A 376 -6.34 -2.10 12.62
C GLY A 376 -6.04 -0.67 13.08
N VAL A 377 -5.73 0.25 12.16
CA VAL A 377 -5.45 1.65 12.48
C VAL A 377 -6.75 2.42 12.59
N GLN A 378 -6.98 3.04 13.75
CA GLN A 378 -8.16 3.88 13.98
C GLN A 378 -8.04 5.22 13.25
N ILE A 379 -9.12 5.64 12.58
CA ILE A 379 -9.21 6.89 11.84
C ILE A 379 -10.21 7.79 12.56
N ALA A 380 -9.78 8.99 12.95
CA ALA A 380 -10.65 10.00 13.55
C ALA A 380 -11.31 10.85 12.48
N LYS A 381 -10.54 11.20 11.45
CA LYS A 381 -10.96 12.08 10.38
C LYS A 381 -10.41 11.60 9.04
N ALA A 382 -11.25 11.55 8.02
CA ALA A 382 -10.88 11.22 6.65
C ALA A 382 -11.55 12.21 5.70
N ASP A 383 -10.75 13.02 5.00
CA ASP A 383 -11.27 14.13 4.18
C ASP A 383 -10.40 14.42 2.96
N ILE A 384 -10.94 15.17 1.99
CA ILE A 384 -10.27 15.56 0.76
C ILE A 384 -9.73 16.98 0.85
N GLY A 385 -8.56 17.20 0.25
CA GLY A 385 -7.93 18.49 0.08
C GLY A 385 -6.69 18.68 0.96
N PRO A 386 -6.07 19.87 0.86
CA PRO A 386 -4.83 20.16 1.57
C PRO A 386 -4.99 20.08 3.09
N VAL A 387 -3.89 19.79 3.76
CA VAL A 387 -3.81 19.84 5.23
C VAL A 387 -3.84 21.30 5.65
N ASN A 388 -4.81 21.66 6.49
CA ASN A 388 -4.96 23.01 7.03
C ASN A 388 -4.64 23.05 8.54
N ARG A 389 -4.56 24.25 9.12
CA ARG A 389 -4.26 24.45 10.54
C ARG A 389 -5.23 23.73 11.49
N ARG A 390 -6.52 23.66 11.14
CA ARG A 390 -7.54 22.98 11.97
C ARG A 390 -7.28 21.48 12.06
N ASP A 391 -6.88 20.85 10.96
CA ASP A 391 -6.51 19.42 10.92
C ASP A 391 -5.36 19.12 11.92
N VAL A 392 -4.39 20.03 12.03
CA VAL A 392 -3.25 19.92 12.97
C VAL A 392 -3.68 20.10 14.42
N MET A 393 -4.55 21.06 14.71
CA MET A 393 -5.09 21.26 16.05
C MET A 393 -5.87 20.04 16.54
N GLU A 394 -6.68 19.42 15.67
CA GLU A 394 -7.43 18.20 15.98
C GLU A 394 -6.48 17.01 16.23
N ALA A 395 -5.45 16.84 15.38
CA ALA A 395 -4.43 15.80 15.58
C ALA A 395 -3.63 15.99 16.89
N ARG A 396 -3.34 17.24 17.27
CA ARG A 396 -2.68 17.58 18.54
C ARG A 396 -3.50 17.13 19.75
N ALA A 397 -4.81 17.38 19.73
CA ALA A 397 -5.70 16.94 20.82
C ALA A 397 -5.68 15.41 20.98
N THR A 398 -5.63 14.66 19.87
CA THR A 398 -5.45 13.19 19.91
C THR A 398 -4.06 12.80 20.44
N LYS A 399 -3.02 13.52 20.05
CA LYS A 399 -1.62 13.27 20.44
C LYS A 399 -1.41 13.33 21.95
N ASP A 400 -2.07 14.28 22.62
CA ASP A 400 -1.97 14.46 24.07
C ASP A 400 -2.48 13.23 24.85
N VAL A 401 -3.26 12.36 24.18
CA VAL A 401 -3.78 11.12 24.75
C VAL A 401 -3.03 9.88 24.24
N ASP A 402 -2.81 9.78 22.93
CA ASP A 402 -1.94 8.77 22.31
C ASP A 402 -1.13 9.41 21.19
N ARG A 403 0.18 9.53 21.43
CA ARG A 403 1.11 10.15 20.49
C ARG A 403 1.13 9.47 19.13
N ARG A 404 0.84 8.16 19.07
CA ARG A 404 0.89 7.35 17.85
C ARG A 404 -0.31 7.60 16.95
N LEU A 405 -1.45 7.97 17.54
CA LEU A 405 -2.67 8.30 16.80
C LEU A 405 -2.76 9.79 16.45
N GLY A 406 -2.09 10.66 17.23
CA GLY A 406 -2.06 12.10 17.00
C GLY A 406 -1.14 12.54 15.87
N VAL A 407 -1.39 12.02 14.67
CA VAL A 407 -0.61 12.27 13.45
C VAL A 407 -1.53 12.54 12.26
N ILE A 408 -0.96 13.16 11.22
CA ILE A 408 -1.65 13.39 9.94
C ILE A 408 -1.00 12.55 8.85
N LEU A 409 -1.83 11.83 8.09
CA LEU A 409 -1.46 11.10 6.88
C LEU A 409 -1.94 11.90 5.68
N ALA A 410 -1.01 12.52 4.94
CA ALA A 410 -1.28 13.40 3.80
C ALA A 410 -0.88 12.72 2.50
N PHE A 411 -1.86 12.17 1.78
CA PHE A 411 -1.64 11.48 0.50
C PHE A 411 -1.85 12.42 -0.69
N ASN A 412 -0.79 12.68 -1.45
CA ASN A 412 -0.78 13.51 -2.66
C ASN A 412 -1.42 14.91 -2.50
N VAL A 413 -1.40 15.46 -1.28
CA VAL A 413 -1.94 16.78 -0.98
C VAL A 413 -0.86 17.72 -0.47
N LYS A 414 -1.07 19.02 -0.66
CA LYS A 414 -0.22 20.06 -0.08
C LYS A 414 -0.54 20.23 1.41
N VAL A 415 0.47 20.65 2.16
CA VAL A 415 0.31 21.15 3.54
C VAL A 415 0.43 22.67 3.46
N PHE A 416 -0.54 23.40 4.02
CA PHE A 416 -0.47 24.85 4.03
C PHE A 416 0.59 25.36 5.03
N PRO A 417 1.23 26.52 4.78
CA PRO A 417 2.30 27.03 5.65
C PRO A 417 1.87 27.20 7.12
N ASP A 418 0.66 27.69 7.36
CA ASP A 418 0.09 27.85 8.70
C ASP A 418 -0.14 26.51 9.42
N ALA A 419 -0.43 25.45 8.67
CA ALA A 419 -0.51 24.09 9.19
C ALA A 419 0.89 23.54 9.54
N THR A 420 1.90 23.81 8.73
CA THR A 420 3.29 23.43 9.03
C THR A 420 3.80 24.11 10.30
N GLU A 421 3.59 25.42 10.43
CA GLU A 421 3.97 26.16 11.63
C GLU A 421 3.29 25.62 12.90
N GLU A 422 1.98 25.35 12.85
CA GLU A 422 1.25 24.77 13.98
C GLU A 422 1.73 23.35 14.31
N ALA A 423 2.11 22.57 13.30
CA ALA A 423 2.60 21.20 13.48
C ALA A 423 3.98 21.20 14.17
N ASP A 424 4.87 22.12 13.81
CA ASP A 424 6.17 22.29 14.46
C ASP A 424 6.01 22.71 15.92
N VAL A 425 5.11 23.66 16.21
CA VAL A 425 4.82 24.12 17.58
C VAL A 425 4.18 23.01 18.43
N GLY A 426 3.24 22.25 17.86
CA GLY A 426 2.57 21.14 18.54
C GLY A 426 3.37 19.83 18.55
N HIS A 427 4.52 19.80 17.86
CA HIS A 427 5.28 18.60 17.50
C HIS A 427 4.37 17.49 16.91
N VAL A 428 3.37 17.85 16.11
CA VAL A 428 2.47 16.91 15.43
C VAL A 428 3.16 16.39 14.18
N ARG A 429 3.25 15.07 14.03
CA ARG A 429 3.92 14.49 12.87
C ARG A 429 2.97 14.45 11.67
N ILE A 430 3.43 15.00 10.55
CA ILE A 430 2.74 14.91 9.26
C ILE A 430 3.55 13.96 8.37
N PHE A 431 2.94 12.86 7.95
CA PHE A 431 3.48 11.96 6.94
C PHE A 431 2.93 12.39 5.59
N GLN A 432 3.80 12.80 4.67
CA GLN A 432 3.41 13.26 3.35
C GLN A 432 4.04 12.41 2.27
N GLU A 433 3.22 11.75 1.46
CA GLU A 433 3.70 10.84 0.42
C GLU A 433 2.78 10.86 -0.81
N ARG A 434 3.34 10.45 -1.96
CA ARG A 434 2.58 10.27 -3.23
C ARG A 434 2.21 8.81 -3.49
N VAL A 435 2.73 7.89 -2.68
CA VAL A 435 2.54 6.44 -2.81
C VAL A 435 1.79 5.92 -1.59
N ILE A 436 0.65 5.24 -1.79
CA ILE A 436 -0.27 4.82 -0.71
C ILE A 436 0.45 3.89 0.28
N TYR A 437 1.12 2.87 -0.24
CA TYR A 437 1.78 1.87 0.59
C TYR A 437 2.95 2.47 1.36
N LYS A 438 3.72 3.35 0.72
CA LYS A 438 4.83 4.04 1.40
C LYS A 438 4.33 4.87 2.57
N LEU A 439 3.24 5.63 2.39
CA LEU A 439 2.64 6.41 3.47
C LEU A 439 2.26 5.54 4.68
N ILE A 440 1.59 4.42 4.41
CA ILE A 440 1.16 3.48 5.43
C ILE A 440 2.36 2.78 6.08
N ASP A 441 3.33 2.34 5.27
CA ASP A 441 4.52 1.64 5.73
C ASP A 441 5.37 2.57 6.62
N ASP A 442 5.62 3.81 6.19
CA ASP A 442 6.34 4.83 6.97
C ASP A 442 5.65 5.12 8.31
N TYR A 443 4.32 5.22 8.32
CA TYR A 443 3.55 5.35 9.55
C TYR A 443 3.67 4.11 10.45
N THR A 444 3.44 2.91 9.91
CA THR A 444 3.48 1.67 10.71
C THR A 444 4.87 1.35 11.23
N GLU A 445 5.91 1.63 10.46
CA GLU A 445 7.29 1.46 10.89
C GLU A 445 7.63 2.47 12.00
N TRP A 446 7.20 3.72 11.87
CA TRP A 446 7.36 4.69 12.95
C TRP A 446 6.66 4.25 14.24
N VAL A 447 5.40 3.78 14.16
CA VAL A 447 4.67 3.25 15.33
C VAL A 447 5.42 2.06 15.94
N ARG A 448 5.91 1.14 15.11
CA ARG A 448 6.68 -0.04 15.57
C ARG A 448 7.94 0.37 16.30
N GLN A 449 8.72 1.30 15.75
CA GLN A 449 9.94 1.81 16.37
C GLN A 449 9.63 2.52 17.69
N ASP A 450 8.55 3.29 17.72
CA ASP A 450 8.09 4.00 18.91
C ASP A 450 7.71 3.04 20.06
N ILE A 451 7.02 1.93 19.74
CA ILE A 451 6.72 0.85 20.68
C ILE A 451 8.00 0.18 21.19
N ILE A 452 8.94 -0.13 20.29
CA ILE A 452 10.21 -0.76 20.67
C ILE A 452 11.00 0.15 21.62
N HIS A 453 11.11 1.44 21.32
CA HIS A 453 11.81 2.39 22.20
C HIS A 453 11.13 2.54 23.56
N GLU A 454 9.80 2.56 23.61
CA GLU A 454 9.05 2.57 24.86
C GLU A 454 9.33 1.30 25.67
N GLU A 455 9.35 0.14 25.02
CA GLU A 455 9.68 -1.14 25.66
C GLU A 455 11.12 -1.21 26.15
N ASP A 456 12.07 -0.69 25.38
CA ASP A 456 13.48 -0.62 25.76
C ASP A 456 13.67 0.27 26.99
N ALA A 457 12.98 1.42 27.04
CA ALA A 457 13.02 2.30 28.20
C ALA A 457 12.45 1.63 29.45
N VAL A 458 11.29 0.97 29.33
CA VAL A 458 10.67 0.22 30.44
C VAL A 458 11.58 -0.92 30.90
N PHE A 459 12.14 -1.71 29.97
CA PHE A 459 13.02 -2.81 30.30
C PHE A 459 14.33 -2.35 30.95
N ALA A 460 14.87 -1.20 30.53
CA ALA A 460 16.08 -0.64 31.12
C ALA A 460 15.90 -0.24 32.59
N GLU A 461 14.69 0.12 33.02
CA GLU A 461 14.36 0.43 34.42
C GLU A 461 14.17 -0.81 35.29
N ILE A 462 13.83 -1.97 34.69
CA ILE A 462 13.63 -3.22 35.43
C ILE A 462 14.92 -3.69 36.10
N THR A 463 14.80 -4.17 37.33
CA THR A 463 15.88 -4.82 38.08
C THR A 463 16.51 -5.95 37.24
N PRO A 464 17.81 -5.84 36.89
CA PRO A 464 18.45 -6.84 36.06
C PRO A 464 18.64 -8.14 36.84
N LEU A 465 18.58 -9.27 36.14
CA LEU A 465 18.77 -10.59 36.73
C LEU A 465 20.26 -10.92 36.79
N ALA A 466 20.77 -11.15 38.00
CA ALA A 466 22.12 -11.64 38.23
C ALA A 466 22.21 -12.62 39.41
N LYS A 467 23.15 -13.55 39.28
CA LYS A 467 23.62 -14.46 40.32
C LYS A 467 25.10 -14.16 40.58
N PHE A 468 25.48 -13.97 41.83
CA PHE A 468 26.87 -13.68 42.18
C PHE A 468 27.29 -14.34 43.50
N THR A 469 28.58 -14.64 43.59
CA THR A 469 29.21 -15.30 44.75
C THR A 469 30.10 -14.31 45.49
N PHE A 470 30.09 -14.32 46.82
CA PHE A 470 31.09 -13.60 47.63
C PHE A 470 32.39 -14.42 47.65
N LEU A 471 33.48 -13.85 47.12
CA LEU A 471 34.79 -14.49 47.08
C LEU A 471 35.45 -14.62 48.46
N LYS A 472 35.99 -15.81 48.74
CA LYS A 472 36.74 -16.15 49.96
C LYS A 472 38.01 -15.30 50.12
N GLY A 473 38.19 -14.69 51.28
CA GLY A 473 39.35 -13.86 51.60
C GLY A 473 39.34 -12.46 50.96
N TYR A 474 38.28 -12.08 50.25
CA TYR A 474 38.13 -10.76 49.62
C TYR A 474 37.25 -9.81 50.44
N THR A 475 37.43 -9.82 51.75
CA THR A 475 36.78 -8.87 52.67
C THR A 475 37.64 -7.61 52.78
N PHE A 476 37.15 -6.48 52.26
CA PHE A 476 37.87 -5.19 52.32
C PHE A 476 37.39 -4.29 53.46
N ARG A 477 36.09 -4.36 53.80
CA ARG A 477 35.49 -3.58 54.90
C ARG A 477 34.26 -4.29 55.46
N ASN A 478 34.20 -4.48 56.77
CA ASN A 478 33.15 -5.27 57.43
C ASN A 478 31.77 -4.60 57.49
N SER A 479 31.69 -3.26 57.55
CA SER A 479 30.41 -2.53 57.58
C SER A 479 30.53 -1.03 57.27
N ASN A 480 29.39 -0.42 56.93
CA ASN A 480 29.16 1.02 56.71
C ASN A 480 30.12 1.76 55.75
N PRO A 481 30.13 1.43 54.45
CA PRO A 481 29.48 0.29 53.82
C PRO A 481 30.32 -0.98 53.95
N ALA A 482 29.68 -2.15 53.95
CA ALA A 482 30.41 -3.40 53.75
C ALA A 482 31.00 -3.39 52.34
N VAL A 483 32.28 -3.73 52.18
CA VAL A 483 32.98 -3.78 50.89
C VAL A 483 33.67 -5.13 50.76
N PHE A 484 33.34 -5.87 49.71
CA PHE A 484 33.82 -7.22 49.49
C PHE A 484 33.89 -7.58 48.01
N GLY A 485 34.75 -8.53 47.66
CA GLY A 485 34.89 -9.04 46.30
C GLY A 485 33.77 -10.00 45.93
N ILE A 486 33.18 -9.80 44.75
CA ILE A 486 32.16 -10.70 44.19
C ILE A 486 32.58 -11.19 42.82
N ARG A 487 32.08 -12.37 42.43
CA ARG A 487 32.13 -12.89 41.06
C ARG A 487 30.71 -13.04 40.54
N ILE A 488 30.45 -12.54 39.33
CA ILE A 488 29.15 -12.75 38.67
C ILE A 488 29.15 -14.14 38.04
N GLU A 489 28.29 -15.02 38.54
CA GLU A 489 28.13 -16.39 38.02
C GLU A 489 27.18 -16.43 36.81
N GLY A 490 26.23 -15.48 36.75
CA GLY A 490 25.22 -15.44 35.70
C GLY A 490 24.52 -14.09 35.62
N GLY A 491 24.14 -13.68 34.41
CA GLY A 491 23.39 -12.46 34.14
C GLY A 491 24.19 -11.16 34.27
N THR A 492 23.52 -10.10 34.73
CA THR A 492 24.09 -8.75 34.78
C THR A 492 23.69 -8.03 36.05
N LEU A 493 24.66 -7.47 36.77
CA LEU A 493 24.46 -6.73 38.01
C LEU A 493 24.69 -5.24 37.77
N ARG A 494 23.80 -4.40 38.29
CA ARG A 494 23.94 -2.94 38.27
C ARG A 494 24.05 -2.38 39.68
N SER A 495 24.59 -1.17 39.79
CA SER A 495 24.49 -0.41 41.05
C SER A 495 23.03 -0.11 41.38
N LYS A 496 22.71 0.07 42.67
CA LYS A 496 21.35 0.28 43.22
C LYS A 496 20.40 -0.91 43.08
N THR A 497 20.90 -2.09 42.71
CA THR A 497 20.09 -3.31 42.60
C THR A 497 19.87 -3.96 43.97
N PRO A 498 18.61 -4.23 44.38
CA PRO A 498 18.32 -5.08 45.53
C PRO A 498 18.70 -6.55 45.28
N PHE A 499 19.10 -7.26 46.32
CA PHE A 499 19.45 -8.68 46.23
C PHE A 499 19.01 -9.48 47.46
N MET A 500 18.89 -10.79 47.25
CA MET A 500 18.45 -11.80 48.22
C MET A 500 19.48 -12.92 48.33
N ASN A 501 19.42 -13.66 49.43
CA ASN A 501 20.12 -14.94 49.54
C ASN A 501 19.33 -16.06 48.83
N THR A 502 19.89 -17.26 48.78
CA THR A 502 19.27 -18.45 48.17
C THR A 502 17.94 -18.87 48.79
N ASN A 503 17.65 -18.44 50.03
CA ASN A 503 16.38 -18.71 50.72
C ASN A 503 15.33 -17.60 50.46
N GLY A 504 15.60 -16.65 49.56
CA GLY A 504 14.68 -15.57 49.19
C GLY A 504 14.64 -14.41 50.18
N ARG A 505 15.42 -14.44 51.27
CA ARG A 505 15.44 -13.33 52.22
C ARG A 505 16.22 -12.16 51.60
N ARG A 506 15.59 -10.98 51.53
CA ARG A 506 16.25 -9.75 51.13
C ARG A 506 17.44 -9.43 52.05
N VAL A 507 18.61 -9.22 51.46
CA VAL A 507 19.86 -8.97 52.20
C VAL A 507 20.22 -7.49 52.19
N GLY A 508 20.15 -6.84 51.03
CA GLY A 508 20.56 -5.45 50.90
C GLY A 508 20.33 -4.87 49.51
N ILE A 509 20.94 -3.71 49.26
CA ILE A 509 20.95 -3.03 47.97
C ILE A 509 22.41 -2.70 47.63
N ILE A 510 22.85 -3.10 46.45
CA ILE A 510 24.17 -2.77 45.92
C ILE A 510 24.33 -1.26 45.88
N HIS A 511 25.30 -0.71 46.58
CA HIS A 511 25.53 0.73 46.59
C HIS A 511 26.39 1.17 45.41
N GLN A 512 27.53 0.50 45.21
CA GLN A 512 28.51 0.83 44.18
C GLN A 512 29.33 -0.40 43.82
N LEU A 513 29.67 -0.53 42.53
CA LEU A 513 30.55 -1.56 41.98
C LEU A 513 31.85 -0.91 41.51
N GLN A 514 33.00 -1.56 41.76
CA GLN A 514 34.32 -1.06 41.40
C GLN A 514 35.19 -2.14 40.78
N HIS A 515 35.92 -1.75 39.74
CA HIS A 515 36.97 -2.57 39.11
C HIS A 515 38.22 -1.69 38.95
N ASP A 516 39.37 -2.16 39.42
CA ASP A 516 40.64 -1.42 39.46
C ASP A 516 40.53 0.01 40.02
N GLY A 517 39.77 0.15 41.13
CA GLY A 517 39.56 1.44 41.81
C GLY A 517 38.65 2.42 41.06
N LYS A 518 38.12 2.06 39.89
CA LYS A 518 37.16 2.87 39.12
C LYS A 518 35.73 2.39 39.36
N THR A 519 34.81 3.34 39.47
CA THR A 519 33.38 3.04 39.59
C THR A 519 32.84 2.58 38.25
N ILE A 520 32.10 1.48 38.25
CA ILE A 520 31.44 0.93 37.07
C ILE A 520 29.94 0.80 37.32
N GLN A 521 29.15 0.94 36.25
CA GLN A 521 27.68 0.93 36.36
C GLN A 521 27.09 -0.47 36.23
N GLU A 522 27.76 -1.35 35.48
CA GLU A 522 27.28 -2.67 35.10
C GLU A 522 28.41 -3.69 35.12
N VAL A 523 28.10 -4.92 35.56
CA VAL A 523 29.04 -6.05 35.65
C VAL A 523 28.35 -7.30 35.12
N ARG A 524 29.06 -8.08 34.30
CA ARG A 524 28.52 -9.25 33.58
C ARG A 524 29.16 -10.55 34.05
N THR A 525 28.55 -11.68 33.66
CA THR A 525 29.05 -13.03 33.94
C THR A 525 30.56 -13.18 33.73
N GLY A 526 31.22 -13.83 34.69
CA GLY A 526 32.65 -14.11 34.69
C GLY A 526 33.53 -12.99 35.24
N GLN A 527 32.98 -11.78 35.45
CA GLN A 527 33.75 -10.67 35.99
C GLN A 527 33.83 -10.70 37.52
N GLU A 528 34.97 -10.26 38.04
CA GLU A 528 35.23 -10.08 39.46
C GLU A 528 35.42 -8.60 39.79
N VAL A 529 34.68 -8.13 40.79
CA VAL A 529 34.61 -6.71 41.13
C VAL A 529 34.48 -6.53 42.64
N ALA A 530 34.92 -5.39 43.15
CA ALA A 530 34.60 -4.98 44.51
C ALA A 530 33.17 -4.42 44.55
N CYS A 531 32.35 -4.94 45.45
CA CYS A 531 30.98 -4.54 45.70
C CYS A 531 30.87 -3.86 47.05
N SER A 532 30.13 -2.75 47.12
CA SER A 532 29.79 -2.09 48.37
C SER A 532 28.30 -2.15 48.66
N VAL A 533 27.95 -2.41 49.92
CA VAL A 533 26.55 -2.52 50.38
C VAL A 533 26.38 -1.74 51.69
N ARG A 534 25.41 -0.82 51.72
CA ARG A 534 25.09 -0.04 52.94
C ARG A 534 24.21 -0.86 53.88
N ASN A 535 24.31 -0.60 55.19
CA ASN A 535 23.49 -1.23 56.24
C ASN A 535 23.60 -2.77 56.31
N VAL A 536 24.69 -3.34 55.78
CA VAL A 536 25.00 -4.77 55.82
C VAL A 536 26.32 -4.97 56.58
N THR A 537 26.45 -6.11 57.23
CA THR A 537 27.64 -6.47 58.03
C THR A 537 28.12 -7.87 57.63
N ILE A 538 29.38 -7.97 57.23
CA ILE A 538 30.04 -9.24 56.91
C ILE A 538 30.16 -10.10 58.17
N GLY A 539 29.84 -11.39 58.07
CA GLY A 539 29.80 -12.33 59.21
C GLY A 539 28.51 -12.29 60.03
N ARG A 540 27.53 -11.45 59.66
CA ARG A 540 26.20 -11.41 60.27
C ARG A 540 25.07 -11.52 59.25
N HIS A 541 25.18 -10.75 58.17
CA HIS A 541 24.14 -10.66 57.14
C HIS A 541 24.59 -11.29 55.81
N ILE A 542 25.90 -11.27 55.55
CA ILE A 542 26.54 -11.88 54.39
C ILE A 542 27.77 -12.66 54.83
N PHE A 543 28.03 -13.79 54.18
CA PHE A 543 29.17 -14.66 54.47
C PHE A 543 29.98 -14.95 53.21
N GLU A 544 31.27 -15.20 53.38
CA GLU A 544 32.15 -15.62 52.27
C GLU A 544 31.66 -16.96 51.69
N GLU A 545 31.86 -17.15 50.39
CA GLU A 545 31.44 -18.33 49.63
C GLU A 545 29.91 -18.46 49.44
N ASP A 546 29.09 -17.60 50.06
CA ASP A 546 27.65 -17.54 49.81
C ASP A 546 27.30 -17.01 48.41
N VAL A 547 26.19 -17.52 47.90
CA VAL A 547 25.60 -17.15 46.62
C VAL A 547 24.37 -16.26 46.83
N TYR A 548 24.26 -15.23 46.01
CA TYR A 548 23.18 -14.25 46.05
C TYR A 548 22.54 -14.08 44.68
N HIS A 549 21.27 -13.70 44.69
CA HIS A 549 20.48 -13.39 43.50
C HIS A 549 19.95 -11.97 43.60
N THR A 550 19.89 -11.26 42.48
CA THR A 550 19.13 -10.00 42.39
C THR A 550 17.66 -10.23 42.71
N LEU A 551 17.01 -9.24 43.32
CA LEU A 551 15.62 -9.34 43.78
C LEU A 551 14.75 -8.32 43.05
N PRO A 552 14.19 -8.63 41.86
CA PRO A 552 13.15 -7.80 41.28
C PRO A 552 11.94 -7.68 42.23
N THR A 553 11.16 -6.62 42.09
CA THR A 553 9.85 -6.52 42.74
C THR A 553 8.86 -7.49 42.11
N SER A 554 7.74 -7.78 42.79
CA SER A 554 6.69 -8.65 42.26
C SER A 554 6.18 -8.19 40.88
N THR A 555 6.00 -6.88 40.69
CA THR A 555 5.59 -6.27 39.41
C THR A 555 6.65 -6.43 38.32
N GLU A 556 7.93 -6.21 38.65
CA GLU A 556 9.03 -6.42 37.71
C GLU A 556 9.17 -7.89 37.31
N ALA A 557 9.07 -8.82 38.27
CA ALA A 557 9.12 -10.26 38.01
C ALA A 557 7.95 -10.71 37.11
N LYS A 558 6.74 -10.19 37.34
CA LYS A 558 5.58 -10.40 36.45
C LYS A 558 5.84 -9.89 35.03
N ASN A 559 6.38 -8.68 34.89
CA ASN A 559 6.69 -8.10 33.59
C ASN A 559 7.80 -8.87 32.87
N LEU A 560 8.83 -9.32 33.58
CA LEU A 560 9.90 -10.16 33.03
C LEU A 560 9.35 -11.50 32.53
N LYS A 561 8.46 -12.15 33.28
CA LYS A 561 7.90 -13.46 32.92
C LYS A 561 6.82 -13.38 31.83
N GLY A 562 6.00 -12.33 31.83
CA GLY A 562 4.86 -12.20 30.91
C GLY A 562 5.12 -11.38 29.65
N ARG A 563 5.89 -10.29 29.77
CA ARG A 563 6.09 -9.30 28.69
C ARG A 563 7.49 -9.36 28.07
N PHE A 564 8.52 -9.65 28.85
CA PHE A 564 9.93 -9.54 28.41
C PHE A 564 10.70 -10.86 28.40
N ILE A 565 10.01 -12.00 28.45
CA ILE A 565 10.64 -13.33 28.55
C ILE A 565 11.57 -13.62 27.36
N ASP A 566 11.17 -13.21 26.15
CA ASP A 566 11.95 -13.40 24.92
C ASP A 566 13.23 -12.56 24.86
N ARG A 567 13.37 -11.59 25.77
CA ARG A 567 14.59 -10.77 25.91
C ARG A 567 15.60 -11.34 26.90
N LEU A 568 15.27 -12.43 27.59
CA LEU A 568 16.12 -13.06 28.59
C LEU A 568 16.89 -14.25 28.01
N SER A 569 18.12 -14.46 28.46
CA SER A 569 18.85 -15.69 28.15
C SER A 569 18.23 -16.90 28.86
N SER A 570 18.48 -18.12 28.37
CA SER A 570 18.00 -19.35 29.03
C SER A 570 18.45 -19.45 30.50
N GLU A 571 19.64 -18.93 30.81
CA GLU A 571 20.15 -18.83 32.18
C GLU A 571 19.36 -17.83 33.03
N GLN A 572 19.05 -16.65 32.48
CA GLN A 572 18.23 -15.63 33.16
C GLN A 572 16.79 -16.10 33.38
N ILE A 573 16.23 -16.86 32.44
CA ILE A 573 14.90 -17.48 32.59
C ILE A 573 14.90 -18.46 33.77
N SER A 574 15.87 -19.38 33.81
CA SER A 574 15.99 -20.32 34.93
C SER A 574 16.21 -19.60 36.27
N MET A 575 16.98 -18.52 36.26
CA MET A 575 17.18 -17.68 37.44
C MET A 575 15.90 -16.98 37.89
N LEU A 576 15.12 -16.43 36.95
CA LEU A 576 13.84 -15.78 37.23
C LEU A 576 12.84 -16.77 37.82
N ASP A 577 12.73 -17.97 37.26
CA ASP A 577 11.85 -19.02 37.77
C ASP A 577 12.26 -19.42 39.19
N HIS A 578 13.55 -19.63 39.44
CA HIS A 578 14.05 -19.90 40.78
C HIS A 578 13.72 -18.76 41.76
N ILE A 579 13.92 -17.50 41.38
CA ILE A 579 13.56 -16.34 42.21
C ILE A 579 12.07 -16.35 42.53
N ILE A 580 11.21 -16.57 41.52
CA ILE A 580 9.75 -16.60 41.69
C ILE A 580 9.32 -17.72 42.64
N ASP A 581 9.86 -18.93 42.46
CA ASP A 581 9.50 -20.08 43.28
C ASP A 581 9.87 -19.85 44.75
N VAL A 582 11.08 -19.38 45.01
CA VAL A 582 11.55 -19.11 46.39
C VAL A 582 10.80 -17.93 47.02
N GLN A 583 10.48 -16.88 46.25
CA GLN A 583 9.67 -15.76 46.77
C GLN A 583 8.23 -16.19 47.07
N ARG A 584 7.65 -17.13 46.31
CA ARG A 584 6.28 -17.63 46.54
C ARG A 584 6.12 -18.43 47.81
N GLU A 585 7.19 -19.01 48.35
CA GLU A 585 7.17 -19.61 49.68
C GLU A 585 6.94 -18.56 50.78
N GLN A 586 7.26 -17.30 50.53
CA GLN A 586 7.10 -16.18 51.47
C GLN A 586 5.86 -15.33 51.17
N ASP A 587 5.58 -15.08 49.89
CA ASP A 587 4.43 -14.34 49.39
C ASP A 587 3.84 -15.07 48.17
N ALA A 588 2.75 -15.81 48.39
CA ALA A 588 2.08 -16.59 47.35
C ALA A 588 1.60 -15.75 46.14
N ALA A 589 1.43 -14.43 46.30
CA ALA A 589 1.03 -13.51 45.24
C ALA A 589 2.23 -12.95 44.43
N TYR A 590 3.46 -13.36 44.74
CA TYR A 590 4.65 -12.87 44.03
C TYR A 590 4.62 -13.26 42.55
N ALA A 591 4.84 -12.25 41.69
CA ALA A 591 4.78 -12.33 40.23
C ALA A 591 3.40 -12.75 39.66
N TYR A 592 2.30 -12.51 40.38
CA TYR A 592 0.93 -12.79 39.95
C TYR A 592 0.26 -11.64 39.20
#